data_AF-W2RWG9-F1
#
_entry.id   AF-W2RWG9-F1
#
_cell.length_a   1.000
_cell.length_b   1.000
_cell.length_c   1.000
_cell.angle_alpha   90.00
_cell.angle_beta   90.00
_cell.angle_gamma   90.00
#
_symmetry.space_group_name_H-M   'P 1'
#
loop_
_entity.id
_entity.type
_entity.pdbx_description
1 polymer ?
#
loop_
_entity_poly.entity_id
_entity_poly.type
_entity_poly.pdbx_seq_one_letter_code
_entity_poly.pdbx_strand_id
1 'polypeptide(L)' 'MDIDEDDEEAMMRKVMGFSTFKTTQNTKVPGNQIYGVRKEKKTVYRQYMNRDGGFNRPLSPGR' A
#
# COMPACT_ATOMS: atom_id res chain seq x y z
N MET A 1 23.65 46.70 12.37
CA MET A 1 22.30 47.29 12.32
C MET A 1 21.47 46.16 11.75
N ASP A 2 20.96 45.30 12.64
CA ASP A 2 20.43 43.96 12.30
C ASP A 2 19.26 43.67 13.25
N ILE A 3 18.28 44.58 13.28
CA ILE A 3 17.11 44.49 14.17
C ILE A 3 15.79 44.39 13.38
N ASP A 4 15.79 44.67 12.07
CA ASP A 4 14.55 44.78 11.29
C ASP A 4 14.24 43.56 10.38
N GLU A 5 15.23 42.72 10.05
CA GLU A 5 15.02 41.53 9.19
C GLU A 5 14.27 40.40 9.91
N ASP A 6 14.52 40.21 11.21
CA ASP A 6 13.86 39.17 12.03
C ASP A 6 12.35 39.44 12.22
N ASP A 7 11.95 40.71 12.26
CA ASP A 7 10.56 41.12 12.49
C ASP A 7 9.70 40.97 11.23
N GLU A 8 10.23 41.27 10.04
CA GLU A 8 9.53 41.04 8.78
C GLU A 8 9.36 39.54 8.51
N GLU A 9 10.40 38.72 8.75
CA GLU A 9 10.30 37.27 8.61
C GLU A 9 9.33 36.66 9.63
N ALA A 10 9.36 37.15 10.88
CA ALA A 10 8.40 36.73 11.91
C ALA A 10 6.95 37.14 11.57
N MET A 11 6.75 38.34 11.00
CA MET A 11 5.46 38.80 10.54
C MET A 11 4.96 37.94 9.37
N MET A 12 5.82 37.60 8.41
CA MET A 12 5.50 36.72 7.28
C MET A 12 5.14 35.29 7.74
N ARG A 13 5.86 34.71 8.71
CA ARG A 13 5.49 33.42 9.34
C ARG A 13 4.13 33.47 10.03
N LYS A 14 3.80 34.61 10.67
CA LYS A 14 2.51 34.83 11.35
C LYS A 14 1.35 35.06 10.37
N VAL A 15 1.59 35.76 9.26
CA VAL A 15 0.60 36.05 8.22
C VAL A 15 0.31 34.82 7.37
N MET A 16 1.33 34.06 6.98
CA MET A 16 1.18 32.84 6.19
C MET A 16 0.75 31.63 7.02
N GLY A 17 0.93 31.66 8.35
CA GLY A 17 0.47 30.62 9.27
C GLY A 17 1.27 29.31 9.23
N PHE A 18 2.36 29.26 8.46
CA PHE A 18 3.27 28.11 8.38
C PHE A 18 4.56 28.42 9.15
N SER A 19 4.79 27.74 10.26
CA SER A 19 6.02 27.86 11.05
C SER A 19 7.07 26.80 10.71
N THR A 20 6.63 25.60 10.27
CA THR A 20 7.50 24.45 9.96
C THR A 20 6.86 23.54 8.92
N PHE A 21 7.65 23.01 7.99
CA PHE A 21 7.21 21.97 7.06
C PHE A 21 7.48 20.58 7.63
N LYS A 22 6.46 19.70 7.59
CA LYS A 22 6.60 18.28 7.92
C LYS A 22 6.40 17.45 6.65
N THR A 23 7.14 16.35 6.53
CA THR A 23 7.00 15.39 5.42
C THR A 23 6.42 14.08 5.94
N THR A 24 5.63 13.41 5.09
CA THR A 24 5.13 12.05 5.35
C THR A 24 5.96 10.98 4.62
N GLN A 25 7.07 11.36 3.98
CA GLN A 25 7.94 10.42 3.27
C GLN A 25 8.44 9.32 4.22
N ASN A 26 8.26 8.06 3.83
CA ASN A 26 8.59 6.86 4.62
C ASN A 26 7.90 6.77 6.00
N THR A 27 6.82 7.52 6.23
CA THR A 27 6.03 7.43 7.46
C THR A 27 4.73 6.66 7.23
N LYS A 28 4.30 5.88 8.23
CA LYS A 28 3.01 5.17 8.18
C LYS A 28 1.88 6.13 8.56
N VAL A 29 1.02 6.45 7.60
CA VAL A 29 -0.17 7.27 7.82
C VAL A 29 -1.38 6.35 8.10
N PRO A 30 -2.10 6.53 9.22
CA PRO A 30 -3.30 5.74 9.51
C PRO A 30 -4.35 5.97 8.41
N GLY A 31 -5.01 4.91 7.96
CA GLY A 31 -5.98 4.97 6.85
C GLY A 31 -5.36 4.90 5.44
N ASN A 32 -4.05 5.10 5.28
CA ASN A 32 -3.36 5.03 3.98
C ASN A 32 -2.88 3.60 3.61
N GLN A 33 -3.57 2.56 4.08
CA GLN A 33 -3.24 1.15 3.85
C GLN A 33 -4.33 0.46 3.02
N ILE A 34 -4.84 1.17 2.01
CA ILE A 34 -5.89 0.65 1.12
C ILE A 34 -5.19 0.00 -0.07
N TYR A 35 -5.18 -1.33 -0.10
CA TYR A 35 -4.70 -2.10 -1.23
C TYR A 35 -5.61 -3.32 -1.46
N GLY A 36 -5.75 -3.73 -2.72
CA GLY A 36 -6.51 -4.91 -3.11
C GLY A 36 -5.86 -5.59 -4.29
N VAL A 37 -5.78 -6.92 -4.26
CA VAL A 37 -5.23 -7.72 -5.37
C VAL A 37 -6.34 -8.62 -5.91
N ARG A 38 -6.71 -8.42 -7.19
CA ARG A 38 -7.56 -9.36 -7.92
C ARG A 38 -6.70 -10.54 -8.39
N LYS A 39 -6.97 -11.73 -7.87
CA LYS A 39 -6.35 -12.98 -8.32
C LYS A 39 -7.36 -13.78 -9.11
N GLU A 40 -7.14 -13.91 -10.41
CA GLU A 40 -7.96 -14.79 -11.26
C GLU A 40 -7.48 -16.23 -11.11
N LYS A 41 -8.33 -17.08 -10.54
CA LYS A 41 -8.06 -18.52 -10.45
C LYS A 41 -8.58 -19.18 -11.73
N LYS A 42 -7.69 -19.86 -12.46
CA LYS A 42 -8.11 -20.70 -13.59
C LYS A 42 -8.94 -21.88 -13.06
N THR A 43 -10.07 -22.16 -13.68
CA THR A 43 -10.85 -23.36 -13.42
C THR A 43 -10.09 -24.56 -13.98
N VAL A 44 -9.65 -25.47 -13.11
CA VAL A 44 -9.02 -26.72 -13.51
C VAL A 44 -9.98 -27.85 -13.15
N TYR A 45 -10.31 -28.69 -14.13
CA TYR A 45 -11.26 -29.79 -13.94
C TYR A 45 -10.56 -31.06 -13.48
N ARG A 46 -11.29 -31.89 -12.74
CA ARG A 46 -10.81 -33.19 -12.28
C ARG A 46 -10.95 -34.21 -13.40
N GLN A 47 -9.85 -34.88 -13.75
CA GLN A 47 -9.86 -36.01 -14.67
C GLN A 47 -10.20 -37.29 -13.89
N TYR A 48 -11.26 -38.01 -14.28
CA TYR A 48 -11.68 -39.24 -13.59
C TYR A 48 -11.19 -40.51 -14.29
N MET A 49 -11.25 -40.53 -15.63
CA MET A 49 -10.88 -41.69 -16.45
C MET A 49 -9.43 -41.61 -16.92
N ASN A 50 -8.80 -42.78 -17.08
CA ASN A 50 -7.41 -42.94 -17.55
C ASN A 50 -6.41 -42.03 -16.82
N ARG A 51 -6.50 -42.00 -15.49
CA ARG A 51 -5.60 -41.22 -14.63
C ARG A 51 -4.24 -41.90 -14.51
N ASP A 52 -3.18 -41.14 -14.77
CA ASP A 52 -1.83 -41.59 -14.49
C ASP A 52 -1.61 -41.69 -12.96
N GLY A 53 -1.36 -42.91 -12.49
CA GLY A 53 -1.17 -43.22 -11.08
C GLY A 53 -2.31 -43.96 -10.37
N GLY A 54 -3.38 -44.31 -11.08
CA GLY A 54 -4.40 -45.25 -10.58
C GLY A 54 -5.41 -44.68 -9.59
N PHE A 55 -6.35 -45.53 -9.18
CA PHE A 55 -7.60 -45.13 -8.51
C PHE A 55 -7.39 -44.52 -7.11
N ASN A 56 -6.42 -45.02 -6.34
CA ASN A 56 -6.16 -44.63 -4.94
C ASN A 56 -5.39 -43.31 -4.78
N ARG A 57 -5.03 -42.62 -5.88
CA ARG A 57 -4.41 -41.29 -5.82
C ARG A 57 -5.46 -40.17 -5.83
N PRO A 58 -5.21 -39.05 -5.15
CA PRO A 58 -6.11 -37.90 -5.19
C PRO A 58 -6.22 -37.35 -6.62
N LEU A 59 -7.43 -36.96 -7.05
CA LEU A 59 -7.59 -36.31 -8.36
C LEU A 59 -7.05 -34.88 -8.28
N SER A 60 -6.27 -34.51 -9.29
CA SER A 60 -5.91 -33.12 -9.58
C SER A 60 -7.10 -32.38 -10.20
N PRO A 61 -7.31 -31.08 -9.91
CA PRO A 61 -6.61 -30.31 -8.89
C PRO A 61 -7.12 -30.69 -7.48
N GLY A 62 -6.22 -30.60 -6.50
CA GLY A 62 -6.59 -30.67 -5.09
C GLY A 62 -7.59 -29.56 -4.74
N ARG A 63 -8.44 -29.82 -3.74
CA ARG A 63 -9.41 -28.83 -3.26
C ARG A 63 -8.70 -27.61 -2.67
#